data_AF-A0A956EPS3-F1
#
_entry.id   AF-A0A956EPS3-F1
#
_cell.length_a   1.000
_cell.length_b   1.000
_cell.length_c   1.000
_cell.angle_alpha   90.00
_cell.angle_beta   90.00
_cell.angle_gamma   90.00
#
_symmetry.space_group_name_H-M   'P 1'
#
loop_
_entity.id
_entity.type
_entity.pdbx_description
1 polymer ?
#
loop_
_entity_poly.entity_id
_entity_poly.type
_entity_poly.pdbx_seq_one_letter_code
_entity_poly.pdbx_strand_id
1 'polypeptide(L)'
;QRSIERRAVDDATRPVFLWADEAQNFVSSYDQQFATTCRGARVALVYLTQNCSNFVAALGGSDKGRAETDSLFANLNTKILHANGDPVTNQWAATLIGRTRQHFANSSASHGGSEWVASALGFGQPGQQSAGMSESYEFAVQPGSFSELRTGGPENSWQVDAVLFQSGKTMSATGRPWMPVTFDQRSK
;
A
#
# COMPACT_ATOMS: atom_id res chain seq x y z
N GLN A 1 11.42 22.52 -12.43
CA GLN A 1 12.39 21.41 -12.34
C GLN A 1 13.75 21.77 -12.93
N ARG A 2 13.85 22.05 -14.24
CA ARG A 2 15.12 22.41 -14.92
C ARG A 2 15.91 23.57 -14.29
N SER A 3 15.23 24.55 -13.67
CA SER A 3 15.92 25.65 -12.97
C SER A 3 16.59 25.22 -11.67
N ILE A 4 16.11 24.16 -11.02
CA ILE A 4 16.63 23.68 -9.73
C ILE A 4 17.84 22.78 -9.96
N GLU A 5 17.84 21.97 -11.02
CA GLU A 5 19.00 21.15 -11.43
C GLU A 5 20.22 21.98 -11.83
N ARG A 6 20.02 23.25 -12.22
CA ARG A 6 21.11 24.18 -12.59
C ARG A 6 21.78 24.86 -11.39
N ARG A 7 21.27 24.67 -10.17
CA ARG A 7 21.83 25.26 -8.96
C ARG A 7 23.07 24.47 -8.52
N ALA A 8 24.15 25.16 -8.15
CA ALA A 8 25.28 24.52 -7.50
C ALA A 8 24.83 23.91 -6.16
N VAL A 9 25.18 22.64 -5.92
CA VAL A 9 24.84 21.94 -4.68
C VAL A 9 26.12 21.80 -3.85
N ASP A 10 26.10 22.42 -2.68
CA ASP A 10 27.11 22.36 -1.64
C ASP A 10 26.47 22.02 -0.28
N ASP A 11 27.27 22.02 0.78
CA ASP A 11 26.78 21.71 2.13
C ASP A 11 25.80 22.76 2.69
N ALA A 12 25.96 24.02 2.29
CA ALA A 12 25.08 25.14 2.66
C ALA A 12 23.77 25.16 1.85
N THR A 13 23.67 24.35 0.81
CA THR A 13 22.54 24.32 -0.10
C THR A 13 21.29 23.84 0.62
N ARG A 14 20.32 24.75 0.74
CA ARG A 14 19.04 24.48 1.40
C ARG A 14 18.22 23.47 0.59
N PRO A 15 17.64 22.44 1.25
CA PRO A 15 16.67 21.57 0.62
C PRO A 15 15.44 22.35 0.13
N VAL A 16 14.89 21.93 -1.00
CA VAL A 16 13.69 22.54 -1.60
C VAL A 16 12.62 21.48 -1.76
N PHE A 17 11.37 21.84 -1.49
CA PHE A 17 10.22 20.99 -1.79
C PHE A 17 9.65 21.37 -3.16
N LEU A 18 9.40 20.36 -3.99
CA LEU A 18 8.56 20.50 -5.17
C LEU A 18 7.27 19.77 -4.86
N TRP A 19 6.23 20.55 -4.60
CA TRP A 19 4.90 20.06 -4.23
C TRP A 19 3.96 20.22 -5.42
N ALA A 20 3.33 19.13 -5.85
CA ALA A 20 2.35 19.14 -6.92
C ALA A 20 1.08 18.38 -6.47
N ASP A 21 0.00 19.12 -6.32
CA ASP A 21 -1.34 18.56 -6.20
C ASP A 21 -1.88 18.20 -7.59
N GLU A 22 -2.67 17.14 -7.68
CA GLU A 22 -3.12 16.53 -8.94
C GLU A 22 -1.96 16.37 -9.94
N ALA A 23 -0.88 15.76 -9.46
CA ALA A 23 0.43 15.72 -10.11
C ALA A 23 0.39 15.15 -11.55
N GLN A 24 -0.57 14.27 -11.86
CA GLN A 24 -0.76 13.75 -13.22
C GLN A 24 -0.91 14.85 -14.29
N ASN A 25 -1.42 16.04 -13.91
CA ASN A 25 -1.61 17.15 -14.85
C ASN A 25 -0.29 17.83 -15.24
N PHE A 26 0.78 17.56 -14.49
CA PHE A 26 2.08 18.20 -14.64
C PHE A 26 3.17 17.22 -15.07
N VAL A 27 2.87 15.92 -15.09
CA VAL A 27 3.85 14.87 -15.34
C VAL A 27 4.10 14.70 -16.83
N SER A 28 5.38 14.61 -17.16
CA SER A 28 5.93 14.27 -18.46
C SER A 28 6.98 13.19 -18.31
N SER A 29 7.44 12.61 -19.43
CA SER A 29 8.55 11.65 -19.41
C SER A 29 9.87 12.23 -18.86
N TYR A 30 10.03 13.57 -18.86
CA TYR A 30 11.19 14.23 -18.23
C TYR A 30 11.16 14.12 -16.70
N ASP A 31 9.97 14.12 -16.09
CA ASP A 31 9.79 14.06 -14.64
C ASP A 31 10.33 12.76 -14.04
N GLN A 32 10.24 11.66 -14.79
CA GLN A 32 10.84 10.38 -14.40
C GLN A 32 12.36 10.50 -14.25
N GLN A 33 13.02 11.16 -15.20
CA GLN A 33 14.47 11.40 -15.15
C GLN A 33 14.81 12.31 -13.96
N PHE A 34 14.05 13.39 -13.79
CA PHE A 34 14.22 14.30 -12.66
C PHE A 34 14.08 13.60 -11.30
N ALA A 35 13.10 12.71 -11.15
CA ALA A 35 12.87 11.98 -9.91
C ALA A 35 14.05 11.08 -9.50
N THR A 36 14.86 10.61 -10.46
CA THR A 36 16.08 9.82 -10.15
C THR A 36 17.24 10.69 -9.63
N THR A 37 17.31 11.96 -10.04
CA THR A 37 18.41 12.88 -9.70
C THR A 37 18.06 13.85 -8.57
N CYS A 38 16.78 14.03 -8.26
CA CYS A 38 16.29 15.08 -7.36
C CYS A 38 16.90 15.03 -5.96
N ARG A 39 17.23 13.83 -5.45
CA ARG A 39 17.91 13.64 -4.16
C ARG A 39 19.29 14.32 -4.13
N GLY A 40 20.06 14.17 -5.21
CA GLY A 40 21.38 14.82 -5.35
C GLY A 40 21.26 16.34 -5.41
N ALA A 41 20.18 16.85 -5.99
CA ALA A 41 19.86 18.27 -6.05
C ALA A 41 19.30 18.86 -4.73
N ARG A 42 19.22 18.05 -3.66
CA ARG A 42 18.54 18.37 -2.39
C ARG A 42 17.08 18.79 -2.59
N VAL A 43 16.37 18.10 -3.50
CA VAL A 43 14.95 18.33 -3.76
C VAL A 43 14.12 17.17 -3.22
N ALA A 44 13.11 17.51 -2.43
CA ALA A 44 12.06 16.60 -2.01
C ALA A 44 10.85 16.74 -2.94
N LEU A 45 10.57 15.70 -3.71
CA LEU A 45 9.43 15.64 -4.62
C LEU A 45 8.20 15.12 -3.87
N VAL A 46 7.11 15.89 -3.86
CA VAL A 46 5.84 15.51 -3.24
C VAL A 46 4.74 15.60 -4.26
N TYR A 47 4.20 14.44 -4.64
CA TYR A 47 3.12 14.31 -5.60
C TYR A 47 1.88 13.77 -4.91
N LEU A 48 0.75 14.42 -5.17
CA LEU A 48 -0.56 14.00 -4.72
C LEU A 48 -1.42 13.67 -5.95
N THR A 49 -2.20 12.60 -5.84
CA THR A 49 -3.13 12.16 -6.88
C THR A 49 -4.21 11.30 -6.26
N GLN A 50 -5.33 11.23 -6.96
CA GLN A 50 -6.46 10.38 -6.58
C GLN A 50 -6.17 8.89 -6.83
N ASN A 51 -5.52 8.55 -7.95
CA ASN A 51 -5.27 7.15 -8.32
C ASN A 51 -4.08 7.01 -9.29
N CYS A 52 -3.52 5.80 -9.36
CA CYS A 52 -2.41 5.48 -10.27
C CYS A 52 -2.81 5.55 -11.74
N SER A 53 -4.07 5.22 -12.06
CA SER A 53 -4.60 5.19 -13.42
C SER A 53 -4.52 6.55 -14.12
N ASN A 54 -4.68 7.64 -13.38
CA ASN A 54 -4.54 9.01 -13.87
C ASN A 54 -3.13 9.31 -14.41
N PHE A 55 -2.08 8.78 -13.76
CA PHE A 55 -0.70 8.91 -14.26
C PHE A 55 -0.49 8.14 -15.56
N VAL A 56 -0.99 6.91 -15.62
CA VAL A 56 -0.90 6.08 -16.83
C VAL A 56 -1.59 6.77 -18.01
N ALA A 57 -2.78 7.35 -17.77
CA ALA A 57 -3.51 8.12 -18.78
C ALA A 57 -2.75 9.37 -19.22
N ALA A 58 -2.21 10.15 -18.27
CA ALA A 58 -1.42 11.36 -18.57
C ALA A 58 -0.15 11.05 -19.38
N LEU A 59 0.46 9.88 -19.17
CA LEU A 59 1.63 9.41 -19.92
C LEU A 59 1.27 8.64 -21.21
N GLY A 60 0.07 8.86 -21.74
CA GLY A 60 -0.35 8.38 -23.06
C GLY A 60 -1.09 7.03 -23.07
N GLY A 61 -1.47 6.49 -21.92
CA GLY A 61 -2.42 5.38 -21.80
C GLY A 61 -1.98 4.03 -22.38
N SER A 62 -0.72 3.90 -22.77
CA SER A 62 -0.13 2.69 -23.37
C SER A 62 0.72 1.91 -22.36
N ASP A 63 1.19 0.72 -22.74
CA ASP A 63 2.16 -0.06 -21.93
C ASP A 63 3.41 0.77 -21.58
N LYS A 64 3.83 1.66 -22.49
CA LYS A 64 4.90 2.61 -22.24
C LYS A 64 4.54 3.58 -21.11
N GLY A 65 3.35 4.16 -21.13
CA GLY A 65 2.88 5.07 -20.08
C GLY A 65 2.78 4.39 -18.70
N ARG A 66 2.39 3.10 -18.69
CA ARG A 66 2.43 2.28 -17.48
C ARG A 66 3.86 2.08 -16.97
N ALA A 67 4.80 1.72 -17.84
CA ALA A 67 6.20 1.54 -17.46
C ALA A 67 6.85 2.85 -16.93
N GLU A 68 6.52 3.98 -17.55
CA GLU A 68 6.98 5.30 -17.10
C GLU A 68 6.36 5.67 -15.73
N THR A 69 5.07 5.37 -15.52
CA THR A 69 4.39 5.56 -14.23
C THR A 69 5.03 4.70 -13.14
N ASP A 70 5.24 3.41 -13.40
CA ASP A 70 5.83 2.47 -12.46
C ASP A 70 7.26 2.90 -12.09
N SER A 71 8.04 3.36 -13.07
CA SER A 71 9.39 3.88 -12.82
C SER A 71 9.38 5.18 -12.00
N LEU A 72 8.46 6.11 -12.30
CA LEU A 72 8.30 7.33 -11.50
C LEU A 72 7.94 6.98 -10.05
N PHE A 73 6.98 6.08 -9.85
CA PHE A 73 6.56 5.67 -8.52
C PHE A 73 7.65 4.92 -7.77
N ALA A 74 8.51 4.14 -8.44
CA ALA A 74 9.64 3.47 -7.81
C ALA A 74 10.64 4.47 -7.19
N ASN A 75 10.80 5.66 -7.77
CA ASN A 75 11.67 6.71 -7.23
C ASN A 75 11.07 7.44 -6.01
N LEU A 76 9.75 7.34 -5.80
CA LEU A 76 9.05 7.92 -4.66
C LEU A 76 9.12 6.98 -3.45
N ASN A 77 10.14 7.16 -2.62
CA ASN A 77 10.47 6.28 -1.48
C ASN A 77 9.39 6.22 -0.39
N THR A 78 8.70 7.32 -0.13
CA THR A 78 7.65 7.40 0.90
C THR A 78 6.30 7.49 0.21
N LYS A 79 5.37 6.65 0.65
CA LYS A 79 4.02 6.57 0.09
C LYS A 79 3.02 6.61 1.23
N ILE A 80 2.04 7.51 1.12
CA ILE A 80 0.96 7.67 2.08
C ILE A 80 -0.33 7.34 1.36
N LEU A 81 -0.83 6.13 1.62
CA LEU A 81 -1.94 5.53 0.89
C LEU A 81 -3.22 5.79 1.68
N HIS A 82 -4.05 6.70 1.19
CA HIS A 82 -5.31 7.07 1.83
C HIS A 82 -6.45 6.16 1.36
N ALA A 83 -7.65 6.42 1.90
CA ALA A 83 -8.88 5.82 1.41
C ALA A 83 -8.99 5.96 -0.11
N ASN A 84 -9.17 4.83 -0.80
CA ASN A 84 -9.23 4.82 -2.26
C ASN A 84 -10.20 3.77 -2.78
N GLY A 85 -11.04 4.18 -3.74
CA GLY A 85 -12.06 3.33 -4.36
C GLY A 85 -11.62 2.65 -5.66
N ASP A 86 -10.46 3.01 -6.22
CA ASP A 86 -9.96 2.41 -7.47
C ASP A 86 -9.28 1.04 -7.22
N PRO A 87 -9.82 -0.07 -7.75
CA PRO A 87 -9.25 -1.40 -7.54
C PRO A 87 -7.82 -1.54 -8.06
N VAL A 88 -7.47 -0.83 -9.13
CA VAL A 88 -6.12 -0.91 -9.73
C VAL A 88 -5.08 -0.34 -8.77
N THR A 89 -5.36 0.84 -8.21
CA THR A 89 -4.52 1.50 -7.22
C THR A 89 -4.43 0.71 -5.93
N ASN A 90 -5.55 0.13 -5.45
CA ASN A 90 -5.56 -0.69 -4.24
C ASN A 90 -4.73 -1.98 -4.41
N GLN A 91 -4.84 -2.62 -5.57
CA GLN A 91 -4.04 -3.81 -5.91
C GLN A 91 -2.55 -3.47 -6.01
N TRP A 92 -2.21 -2.33 -6.63
CA TRP A 92 -0.84 -1.82 -6.69
C TRP A 92 -0.29 -1.56 -5.28
N ALA A 93 -1.07 -0.90 -4.41
CA ALA A 93 -0.70 -0.60 -3.04
C ALA A 93 -0.45 -1.88 -2.21
N ALA A 94 -1.33 -2.87 -2.30
CA ALA A 94 -1.15 -4.17 -1.62
C ALA A 94 0.11 -4.90 -2.12
N THR A 95 0.37 -4.86 -3.44
CA THR A 95 1.56 -5.47 -4.05
C THR A 95 2.85 -4.77 -3.61
N LEU A 96 2.84 -3.44 -3.57
CA LEU A 96 3.93 -2.60 -3.08
C LEU A 96 4.29 -2.92 -1.62
N ILE A 97 3.29 -3.05 -0.74
CA ILE A 97 3.49 -3.37 0.68
C ILE A 97 4.05 -4.79 0.84
N GLY A 98 3.60 -5.72 -0.01
CA GLY A 98 4.08 -7.09 -0.07
C GLY A 98 3.20 -8.10 0.66
N ARG A 99 3.71 -9.34 0.75
CA ARG A 99 2.99 -10.47 1.33
C ARG A 99 3.67 -10.98 2.59
N THR A 100 2.87 -11.49 3.52
CA THR A 100 3.31 -12.11 4.78
C THR A 100 2.78 -13.53 4.88
N ARG A 101 3.54 -14.42 5.52
CA ARG A 101 3.13 -15.80 5.80
C ARG A 101 1.97 -15.76 6.80
N GLN A 102 0.84 -16.36 6.42
CA GLN A 102 -0.31 -16.58 7.28
C GLN A 102 -0.46 -18.08 7.56
N HIS A 103 -0.76 -18.42 8.80
CA HIS A 103 -1.02 -19.80 9.23
C HIS A 103 -2.54 -20.03 9.28
N PHE A 104 -3.01 -21.01 8.52
CA PHE A 104 -4.39 -21.45 8.51
C PHE A 104 -4.49 -22.75 9.31
N ALA A 105 -5.34 -22.76 10.32
CA ALA A 105 -5.71 -23.98 11.02
C ALA A 105 -7.05 -24.45 10.42
N ASN A 106 -7.03 -25.56 9.70
CA ASN A 106 -8.24 -26.17 9.18
C ASN A 106 -8.61 -27.37 10.07
N SER A 107 -9.82 -27.33 10.64
CA SER A 107 -10.39 -28.45 11.38
C SER A 107 -11.57 -28.99 10.59
N SER A 108 -11.45 -30.23 10.11
CA SER A 108 -12.53 -30.93 9.43
C SER A 108 -12.99 -32.08 10.33
N ALA A 109 -14.26 -32.04 10.76
CA ALA A 109 -14.92 -33.14 11.45
C ALA A 109 -15.96 -33.76 10.51
N SER A 110 -15.68 -34.93 9.94
CA SER A 110 -16.67 -35.72 9.22
C SER A 110 -17.54 -36.48 10.23
N HIS A 111 -18.83 -36.15 10.28
CA HIS A 111 -19.82 -36.98 10.97
C HIS A 111 -20.49 -37.88 9.93
N GLY A 112 -20.13 -39.16 9.92
CA GLY A 112 -20.87 -40.18 9.17
C GLY A 112 -22.30 -40.24 9.70
N GLY A 113 -23.27 -39.85 8.88
CA GLY A 113 -24.67 -39.80 9.28
C GLY A 113 -25.26 -41.20 9.39
N SER A 114 -25.22 -41.80 10.59
CA SER A 114 -26.21 -42.77 11.14
C SER A 114 -25.73 -43.50 12.41
N GLU A 115 -25.06 -42.86 13.38
CA GLU A 115 -24.48 -43.62 14.53
C GLU A 115 -24.52 -42.93 15.90
N TRP A 116 -25.50 -42.05 16.17
CA TRP A 116 -25.63 -41.45 17.50
C TRP A 116 -25.97 -42.49 18.60
N VAL A 117 -26.79 -43.50 18.27
CA VAL A 117 -27.14 -44.59 19.19
C VAL A 117 -25.95 -45.51 19.48
N ALA A 118 -25.11 -45.79 18.48
CA ALA A 118 -23.91 -46.64 18.65
C ALA A 118 -22.82 -45.93 19.46
N SER A 119 -22.60 -44.62 19.22
CA SER A 119 -21.67 -43.83 20.04
C SER A 119 -22.11 -43.69 21.50
N ALA A 120 -23.42 -43.57 21.77
CA ALA A 120 -23.94 -43.48 23.14
C ALA A 120 -23.80 -44.78 23.95
N LEU A 121 -23.74 -45.93 23.28
CA LEU A 121 -23.60 -47.26 23.89
C LEU A 121 -22.15 -47.77 23.85
N GLY A 122 -21.19 -46.96 23.41
CA GLY A 122 -19.76 -47.33 23.37
C GLY A 122 -19.37 -48.24 22.20
N PHE A 123 -20.22 -48.38 21.19
CA PHE A 123 -20.01 -49.25 20.01
C PHE A 123 -19.64 -48.49 18.72
N GLY A 124 -19.62 -47.15 18.72
CA GLY A 124 -19.33 -46.33 17.53
C GLY A 124 -17.84 -46.27 17.18
N GLN A 125 -17.51 -46.25 15.88
CA GLN A 125 -16.12 -46.02 15.43
C GLN A 125 -15.66 -44.60 15.81
N PRO A 126 -14.39 -44.42 16.22
CA PRO A 126 -13.87 -43.09 16.54
C PRO A 126 -13.91 -42.23 15.27
N GLY A 127 -14.69 -41.13 15.31
CA GLY A 127 -14.75 -40.16 14.23
C GLY A 127 -13.36 -39.66 13.89
N GLN A 128 -12.99 -39.73 12.61
CA GLN A 128 -11.67 -39.33 12.13
C GLN A 128 -11.58 -37.80 12.14
N GLN A 129 -11.03 -37.24 13.22
CA GLN A 129 -10.70 -35.82 13.31
C GLN A 129 -9.34 -35.58 12.68
N SER A 130 -9.32 -34.85 11.56
CA SER A 130 -8.08 -34.39 10.93
C SER A 130 -7.92 -32.89 11.19
N ALA A 131 -6.82 -32.51 11.82
CA ALA A 131 -6.39 -31.13 11.98
C ALA A 131 -5.21 -30.89 11.05
N GLY A 132 -5.39 -30.04 10.04
CA GLY A 132 -4.35 -29.65 9.10
C GLY A 132 -3.93 -28.21 9.37
N MET A 133 -2.65 -27.97 9.59
CA MET A 133 -2.09 -26.63 9.52
C MET A 133 -1.53 -26.41 8.11
N SER A 134 -2.05 -25.42 7.41
CA SER A 134 -1.51 -24.98 6.12
C SER A 134 -0.96 -23.57 6.25
N GLU A 135 -0.02 -23.24 5.38
CA GLU A 135 0.58 -21.92 5.35
C GLU A 135 0.43 -21.36 3.94
N SER A 136 0.04 -20.09 3.86
CA SER A 136 -0.06 -19.37 2.60
C SER A 136 0.54 -17.99 2.75
N TYR A 137 1.09 -17.45 1.66
CA TYR A 137 1.56 -16.07 1.60
C TYR A 137 0.45 -15.18 1.07
N GLU A 138 -0.09 -14.33 1.94
CA GLU A 138 -1.15 -13.38 1.61
C GLU A 138 -0.67 -11.94 1.73
N PHE A 139 -1.41 -11.00 1.12
CA PHE A 139 -1.10 -9.58 1.25
C PHE A 139 -1.06 -9.15 2.72
N ALA A 140 -0.04 -8.38 3.09
CA ALA A 140 0.08 -7.85 4.43
C ALA A 140 -1.02 -6.81 4.73
N VAL A 141 -1.49 -6.13 3.69
CA VAL A 141 -2.67 -5.27 3.69
C VAL A 141 -3.51 -5.67 2.48
N GLN A 142 -4.75 -6.09 2.71
CA GLN A 142 -5.63 -6.54 1.63
C GLN A 142 -6.07 -5.33 0.77
N PRO A 143 -6.20 -5.49 -0.56
CA PRO A 143 -6.67 -4.41 -1.43
C PRO A 143 -8.02 -3.81 -0.99
N GLY A 144 -8.93 -4.63 -0.47
CA GLY A 144 -10.24 -4.17 0.01
C GLY A 144 -10.16 -3.23 1.21
N SER A 145 -9.14 -3.37 2.07
CA SER A 145 -9.00 -2.57 3.29
C SER A 145 -8.77 -1.09 3.00
N PHE A 146 -8.23 -0.74 1.82
CA PHE A 146 -8.06 0.67 1.43
C PHE A 146 -9.40 1.39 1.21
N SER A 147 -10.46 0.67 0.84
CA SER A 147 -11.80 1.26 0.68
C SER A 147 -12.50 1.52 2.01
N GLU A 148 -12.00 0.94 3.10
CA GLU A 148 -12.58 1.03 4.45
C GLU A 148 -11.94 2.13 5.31
N LEU A 149 -10.85 2.73 4.84
CA LEU A 149 -10.14 3.80 5.54
C LEU A 149 -11.02 5.05 5.68
N ARG A 150 -10.94 5.72 6.83
CA ARG A 150 -11.70 6.96 7.08
C ARG A 150 -11.19 8.12 6.23
N THR A 151 -12.12 8.86 5.62
CA THR A 151 -11.84 10.02 4.74
C THR A 151 -11.82 11.36 5.48
N GLY A 152 -11.95 11.37 6.82
CA GLY A 152 -12.09 12.60 7.60
C GLY A 152 -13.52 13.15 7.61
N GLY A 153 -13.68 14.43 7.96
CA GLY A 153 -14.98 15.08 8.07
C GLY A 153 -15.71 14.79 9.40
N PRO A 154 -16.82 15.49 9.69
CA PRO A 154 -17.59 15.35 10.93
C PRO A 154 -18.01 13.91 11.23
N GLU A 155 -18.43 13.16 10.21
CA GLU A 155 -18.88 11.76 10.28
C GLU A 155 -17.77 10.80 10.74
N ASN A 156 -16.51 11.12 10.44
CA ASN A 156 -15.34 10.35 10.87
C ASN A 156 -14.60 11.02 12.03
N SER A 157 -15.26 11.92 12.77
CA SER A 157 -14.65 12.66 13.88
C SER A 157 -13.37 13.43 13.52
N TRP A 158 -13.28 13.90 12.26
CA TRP A 158 -12.13 14.60 11.70
C TRP A 158 -10.83 13.77 11.62
N GLN A 159 -10.95 12.44 11.68
CA GLN A 159 -9.83 11.51 11.58
C GLN A 159 -9.74 10.93 10.17
N VAL A 160 -8.55 10.99 9.59
CA VAL A 160 -8.23 10.45 8.26
C VAL A 160 -7.25 9.30 8.45
N ASP A 161 -7.60 8.11 7.96
CA ASP A 161 -6.68 6.96 8.00
C ASP A 161 -5.88 6.85 6.72
N ALA A 162 -4.64 6.38 6.87
CA ALA A 162 -3.79 6.02 5.77
C ALA A 162 -2.86 4.86 6.14
N VAL A 163 -2.26 4.24 5.12
CA VAL A 163 -1.12 3.35 5.28
C VAL A 163 0.13 4.09 4.84
N LEU A 164 1.05 4.31 5.78
CA LEU A 164 2.38 4.82 5.48
C LEU A 164 3.28 3.65 5.08
N PHE A 165 3.92 3.75 3.92
CA PHE A 165 4.94 2.82 3.44
C PHE A 165 6.23 3.59 3.15
N GLN A 166 7.37 3.03 3.56
CA GLN A 166 8.68 3.59 3.24
C GLN A 166 9.67 2.48 2.86
N SER A 167 10.21 2.55 1.64
CA SER A 167 11.23 1.60 1.19
C SER A 167 12.54 1.75 1.96
N GLY A 168 13.16 0.62 2.32
CA GLY A 168 14.46 0.57 2.99
C GLY A 168 14.48 1.05 4.45
N LYS A 169 13.32 1.31 5.06
CA LYS A 169 13.20 1.70 6.47
C LYS A 169 12.23 0.78 7.18
N THR A 170 12.58 0.37 8.40
CA THR A 170 11.67 -0.30 9.31
C THR A 170 11.07 0.72 10.28
N MET A 171 9.74 0.74 10.39
CA MET A 171 9.05 1.59 11.35
C MET A 171 9.22 1.01 12.75
N SER A 172 9.67 1.82 13.71
CA SER A 172 9.86 1.38 15.10
C SER A 172 8.57 0.88 15.75
N ALA A 173 7.42 1.44 15.36
CA ALA A 173 6.12 1.08 15.90
C ALA A 173 5.64 -0.32 15.50
N THR A 174 5.97 -0.79 14.28
CA THR A 174 5.44 -2.05 13.73
C THR A 174 6.49 -3.10 13.44
N GLY A 175 7.79 -2.73 13.43
CA GLY A 175 8.85 -3.62 12.96
C GLY A 175 8.75 -3.95 11.47
N ARG A 176 7.92 -3.20 10.71
CA ARG A 176 7.63 -3.43 9.29
C ARG A 176 7.97 -2.18 8.48
N PRO A 177 8.14 -2.29 7.15
CA PRO A 177 8.34 -1.12 6.27
C PRO A 177 7.07 -0.28 6.07
N TRP A 178 5.99 -0.67 6.72
CA TRP A 178 4.71 0.03 6.68
C TRP A 178 4.04 0.09 8.06
N MET A 179 3.16 1.06 8.24
CA MET A 179 2.29 1.15 9.40
C MET A 179 0.98 1.87 9.06
N PRO A 180 -0.15 1.50 9.69
CA PRO A 180 -1.35 2.33 9.66
C PRO A 180 -1.09 3.62 10.44
N VAL A 181 -1.61 4.73 9.93
CA VAL A 181 -1.52 6.06 10.55
C VAL A 181 -2.87 6.75 10.50
N THR A 182 -3.12 7.61 11.47
CA THR A 182 -4.32 8.46 11.50
C THR A 182 -3.88 9.91 11.63
N PHE A 183 -4.40 10.77 10.75
CA PHE A 183 -4.20 12.22 10.78
C PHE A 183 -5.45 12.90 11.34
N ASP A 184 -5.27 13.82 12.28
CA ASP A 184 -6.35 14.67 12.79
C ASP A 184 -6.39 15.97 11.99
N GLN A 185 -7.48 16.18 11.24
CA GLN A 185 -7.68 17.39 10.43
C GLN A 185 -7.78 18.68 11.28
N ARG A 186 -7.99 18.56 12.59
CA ARG A 186 -8.03 19.70 13.53
C ARG A 186 -6.71 19.95 14.23
N SER A 187 -5.71 19.09 14.05
CA SER A 187 -4.37 19.34 14.59
C SER A 187 -3.75 20.55 13.86
N LYS A 188 -3.25 21.51 14.65
CA LYS A 188 -2.54 22.71 14.18
C LYS A 188 -1.06 22.57 14.40
#